data_AF-A0A964LIS3-F1
#
_entry.id   AF-A0A964LIS3-F1
#
_cell.length_a   1.000
_cell.length_b   1.000
_cell.length_c   1.000
_cell.angle_alpha   90.00
_cell.angle_beta   90.00
_cell.angle_gamma   90.00
#
_symmetry.space_group_name_H-M   'P 1'
#
loop_
_entity.id
_entity.type
_entity.pdbx_description
1 polymer ?
#
loop_
_entity_poly.entity_id
_entity_poly.type
_entity_poly.pdbx_seq_one_letter_code
_entity_poly.pdbx_strand_id
1 'polypeptide(L)'
;MTRTIAEVLKRAKPFALPEQEALLGLLTVAARLNEPWVKVLKSTSSLTASQYNVLRILRGSHPARLAGSDIASRLIDRDPDVTRLLEAIIAELGTDP
;
A
#
# COMPACT_ATOMS: atom_id res chain seq x y z
N MET A 1 24.47 -4.45 -17.64
CA MET A 1 23.43 -5.13 -18.43
C MET A 1 22.08 -4.93 -17.75
N THR A 2 21.09 -4.45 -18.49
CA THR A 2 19.71 -4.32 -18.00
C THR A 2 19.05 -5.69 -18.01
N ARG A 3 18.59 -6.18 -16.85
CA ARG A 3 17.83 -7.44 -16.79
C ARG A 3 16.43 -7.25 -17.34
N THR A 4 15.92 -8.24 -18.07
CA THR A 4 14.51 -8.30 -18.50
C THR A 4 13.60 -8.69 -17.33
N ILE A 5 12.30 -8.41 -17.43
CA ILE A 5 11.34 -8.83 -16.41
C ILE A 5 11.24 -10.37 -16.35
N ALA A 6 11.35 -11.05 -17.50
CA ALA A 6 11.41 -12.51 -17.55
C ALA A 6 12.58 -13.08 -16.72
N GLU A 7 13.77 -12.48 -16.81
CA GLU A 7 14.94 -12.86 -15.99
C GLU A 7 14.74 -12.55 -14.51
N VAL A 8 14.20 -11.37 -14.20
CA VAL A 8 13.91 -10.94 -12.82
C VAL A 8 12.93 -11.91 -12.15
N LEU A 9 11.94 -12.38 -12.89
CA LEU A 9 10.93 -13.33 -12.45
C LEU A 9 11.33 -14.81 -12.64
N LYS A 10 12.56 -15.07 -13.09
CA LYS A 10 13.10 -16.43 -13.34
C LYS A 10 12.18 -17.29 -14.21
N ARG A 11 11.55 -16.67 -15.22
CA ARG A 11 10.57 -17.34 -16.07
C ARG A 11 11.29 -18.17 -17.15
N ALA A 12 10.91 -19.43 -17.31
CA ALA A 12 11.54 -20.34 -18.27
C ALA A 12 11.19 -20.05 -19.74
N LYS A 13 10.06 -19.38 -20.00
CA LYS A 13 9.59 -18.99 -21.33
C LYS A 13 9.35 -17.48 -21.39
N PRO A 14 9.59 -16.83 -22.55
CA PRO A 14 9.24 -15.43 -22.77
C PRO A 14 7.75 -15.14 -22.53
N PHE A 15 7.41 -13.87 -22.35
CA PHE A 15 6.02 -13.44 -22.33
C PHE A 15 5.38 -13.60 -23.70
N ALA A 16 4.14 -14.11 -23.70
CA ALA A 16 3.37 -14.24 -24.93
C ALA A 16 2.89 -12.87 -25.43
N LEU A 17 2.69 -11.93 -24.50
CA LEU A 17 2.17 -10.59 -24.74
C LEU A 17 3.03 -9.55 -24.00
N PRO A 18 3.47 -8.46 -24.67
CA PRO A 18 4.21 -7.38 -24.03
C PRO A 18 3.46 -6.72 -22.85
N GLU A 19 2.12 -6.65 -22.93
CA GLU A 19 1.26 -6.09 -21.89
C GLU A 19 1.34 -6.90 -20.59
N GLN A 20 1.44 -8.23 -20.72
CA GLN A 20 1.61 -9.12 -19.57
C GLN A 20 2.97 -8.90 -18.90
N GLU A 21 4.03 -8.73 -19.71
CA GLU A 21 5.37 -8.43 -19.20
C GLU A 21 5.40 -7.09 -18.46
N ALA A 22 4.79 -6.05 -19.05
CA ALA A 22 4.70 -4.73 -18.45
C ALA A 22 3.93 -4.75 -17.12
N LEU A 23 2.76 -5.41 -17.08
CA LEU A 23 1.95 -5.54 -15.87
C LEU A 23 2.73 -6.22 -14.75
N LEU A 24 3.32 -7.38 -15.02
CA LEU A 24 4.09 -8.11 -14.00
C LEU A 24 5.36 -7.36 -13.59
N GLY A 25 5.99 -6.63 -14.52
CA GLY A 25 7.09 -5.73 -14.22
C GLY A 25 6.69 -4.65 -13.22
N LEU A 26 5.58 -3.95 -13.46
CA LEU A 26 5.05 -2.93 -12.56
C LEU A 26 4.70 -3.50 -11.18
N LEU A 27 4.01 -4.64 -11.13
CA LEU A 27 3.68 -5.31 -9.87
C LEU A 27 4.94 -5.73 -9.10
N THR A 28 5.96 -6.22 -9.79
CA THR A 28 7.24 -6.61 -9.18
C THR A 28 7.98 -5.41 -8.60
N VAL A 29 8.03 -4.31 -9.35
CA VAL A 29 8.66 -3.06 -8.88
C VAL A 29 7.90 -2.53 -7.67
N ALA A 30 6.56 -2.46 -7.75
CA ALA A 30 5.72 -2.01 -6.64
C ALA A 30 5.94 -2.86 -5.37
N ALA A 31 5.93 -4.19 -5.50
CA ALA A 31 6.15 -5.10 -4.37
C ALA A 31 7.54 -4.92 -3.74
N ARG A 32 8.60 -4.81 -4.57
CA ARG A 32 9.98 -4.64 -4.09
C ARG A 32 10.23 -3.28 -3.45
N LEU A 33 9.56 -2.23 -3.91
CA LEU A 33 9.61 -0.91 -3.29
C LEU A 33 8.80 -0.87 -1.99
N ASN A 34 7.67 -1.58 -1.94
CA ASN A 34 6.81 -1.60 -0.77
C ASN A 34 7.39 -2.43 0.38
N GLU A 35 8.09 -3.53 0.10
CA GLU A 35 8.67 -4.41 1.14
C GLU A 35 9.55 -3.67 2.18
N PRO A 36 10.60 -2.90 1.80
CA PRO A 36 11.41 -2.19 2.77
C PRO A 36 10.61 -1.11 3.50
N TRP A 37 9.67 -0.46 2.81
CA TRP A 37 8.80 0.55 3.40
C TRP A 37 7.92 -0.03 4.51
N VAL A 38 7.27 -1.17 4.27
CA VAL A 38 6.45 -1.88 5.26
C VAL A 38 7.29 -2.33 6.46
N LYS A 39 8.52 -2.79 6.23
CA LYS A 39 9.44 -3.16 7.32
C LYS A 39 9.75 -1.96 8.22
N VAL A 40 10.01 -0.78 7.64
CA VAL A 40 10.26 0.46 8.39
C VAL A 40 9.03 0.89 9.17
N LEU A 41 7.84 0.88 8.55
CA LEU A 41 6.59 1.22 9.25
C LEU A 41 6.37 0.34 10.48
N LYS A 42 6.52 -0.98 10.30
CA LYS A 42 6.36 -1.96 11.38
C LYS A 42 7.40 -1.77 12.48
N SER A 43 8.66 -1.50 12.15
CA SER A 43 9.72 -1.38 13.16
C SER A 43 9.71 -0.05 13.92
N THR A 44 9.27 1.04 13.28
CA THR A 44 9.32 2.39 13.87
C THR A 44 8.03 2.81 14.56
N SER A 45 6.89 2.25 14.13
CA SER A 45 5.58 2.72 14.56
C SER A 45 4.56 1.61 14.76
N SER A 46 4.96 0.34 14.59
CA SER A 46 4.05 -0.83 14.61
C SER A 46 2.91 -0.78 13.60
N LEU A 47 2.95 0.15 12.64
CA LEU A 47 1.89 0.35 11.65
C LEU A 47 1.99 -0.62 10.48
N THR A 48 0.82 -1.01 9.98
CA THR A 48 0.66 -1.67 8.68
C THR A 48 0.66 -0.65 7.53
N ALA A 49 0.86 -1.14 6.30
CA ALA A 49 0.76 -0.31 5.10
C ALA A 49 -0.60 0.38 4.97
N SER A 50 -1.69 -0.34 5.26
CA SER A 50 -3.06 0.19 5.19
C SER A 50 -3.32 1.26 6.23
N GLN A 51 -2.86 1.06 7.48
CA GLN A 51 -2.99 2.08 8.53
C GLN A 51 -2.19 3.34 8.18
N TYR A 52 -0.96 3.19 7.69
CA TYR A 52 -0.18 4.31 7.15
C TYR A 52 -0.93 5.01 6.01
N ASN A 53 -1.59 4.26 5.13
CA ASN A 53 -2.37 4.78 4.01
C ASN A 53 -3.49 5.73 4.48
N VAL A 54 -4.24 5.30 5.51
CA VAL A 54 -5.27 6.12 6.15
C VAL A 54 -4.65 7.37 6.78
N LEU A 55 -3.59 7.21 7.57
CA LEU A 55 -2.94 8.33 8.27
C LEU A 55 -2.35 9.36 7.30
N ARG A 56 -1.76 8.96 6.17
CA ARG A 56 -1.27 9.92 5.16
C ARG A 56 -2.40 10.70 4.50
N ILE A 57 -3.58 10.10 4.33
CA ILE A 57 -4.75 10.75 3.75
C ILE A 57 -5.27 11.82 4.73
N LEU A 58 -5.44 11.44 5.99
CA LEU A 58 -5.87 12.35 7.06
C LEU A 58 -4.88 13.50 7.28
N ARG A 59 -3.57 13.20 7.26
CA ARG A 59 -2.53 14.24 7.36
C ARG A 59 -2.59 15.23 6.19
N GLY A 60 -2.90 14.76 4.99
CA GLY A 60 -3.03 15.61 3.81
C GLY A 60 -4.32 16.43 3.76
N SER A 61 -5.37 16.01 4.48
CA SER A 61 -6.62 16.76 4.58
C SER A 61 -6.63 17.74 5.74
N HIS A 62 -5.80 17.54 6.77
CA HIS A 62 -5.75 18.42 7.94
C HIS A 62 -5.55 19.90 7.55
N PRO A 63 -6.36 20.84 8.09
CA PRO A 63 -7.31 20.67 9.20
C PRO A 63 -8.73 20.23 8.78
N ALA A 64 -9.00 20.05 7.49
CA ALA A 64 -10.28 19.58 7.01
C ALA A 64 -10.52 18.11 7.40
N ARG A 65 -11.73 17.84 7.90
CA ARG A 65 -12.20 16.49 8.18
C ARG A 65 -12.64 15.81 6.87
N LEU A 66 -12.46 14.49 6.81
CA LEU A 66 -12.92 13.66 5.70
C LEU A 66 -13.96 12.65 6.22
N ALA A 67 -14.96 12.35 5.39
CA ALA A 67 -15.84 11.23 5.66
C ALA A 67 -15.11 9.89 5.41
N GLY A 68 -15.57 8.81 6.05
CA GLY A 68 -15.00 7.47 5.83
C GLY A 68 -15.02 7.04 4.36
N SER A 69 -16.07 7.42 3.62
CA SER A 69 -16.18 7.19 2.17
C SER A 69 -15.08 7.91 1.37
N ASP A 70 -14.73 9.13 1.77
CA ASP A 70 -13.66 9.89 1.10
C ASP A 70 -12.30 9.25 1.34
N ILE A 71 -12.06 8.73 2.55
CA ILE A 71 -10.85 7.98 2.88
C ILE A 71 -10.78 6.70 2.03
N ALA A 72 -11.88 5.93 1.99
CA ALA A 72 -11.98 4.70 1.20
C ALA A 72 -11.65 4.92 -0.29
N SER A 73 -12.12 6.03 -0.86
CA SER A 73 -11.87 6.37 -2.27
C SER A 73 -10.39 6.68 -2.60
N ARG A 74 -9.57 6.99 -1.58
CA ARG A 74 -8.17 7.43 -1.72
C ARG A 74 -7.15 6.38 -1.29
N LEU A 75 -7.61 5.23 -0.81
CA LEU A 75 -6.74 4.09 -0.49
C LEU A 75 -6.11 3.54 -1.77
N ILE A 76 -4.88 3.06 -1.63
CA ILE A 76 -4.14 2.41 -2.74
C ILE A 76 -4.74 1.01 -2.97
N ASP A 77 -4.81 0.22 -1.91
CA ASP A 77 -5.53 -1.05 -1.89
C ASP A 77 -6.92 -0.78 -1.31
N ARG A 78 -7.96 -1.03 -2.11
CA ARG A 78 -9.34 -0.86 -1.65
C ARG A 78 -9.61 -1.82 -0.50
N ASP A 79 -9.84 -1.26 0.68
CA ASP A 79 -10.33 -2.01 1.84
C ASP A 79 -11.86 -1.81 1.91
N PRO A 80 -12.68 -2.89 1.83
CA PRO A 80 -14.12 -2.77 1.96
C PRO A 80 -14.56 -2.34 3.37
N ASP A 81 -13.67 -2.40 4.36
CA ASP A 81 -13.98 -2.14 5.77
C ASP A 81 -13.05 -1.07 6.38
N VAL A 82 -13.09 0.12 5.78
CA VAL A 82 -12.37 1.31 6.26
C VAL A 82 -12.76 1.68 7.69
N THR A 83 -14.00 1.41 8.10
CA THR A 83 -14.48 1.69 9.46
C THR A 83 -13.71 0.86 10.48
N ARG A 84 -13.62 -0.46 10.31
CA ARG A 84 -12.84 -1.32 11.20
C ARG A 84 -11.36 -0.99 11.18
N LEU A 85 -10.82 -0.56 10.03
CA LEU A 85 -9.45 -0.09 9.94
C LEU A 85 -9.22 1.18 10.78
N LEU A 86 -10.15 2.14 10.75
CA LEU A 86 -10.11 3.35 11.58
C LEU A 86 -10.23 3.02 13.07
N GLU A 87 -11.13 2.12 13.45
CA GLU A 87 -11.29 1.66 14.84
C GLU A 87 -10.01 1.01 15.36
N ALA A 88 -9.35 0.16 14.56
CA ALA A 88 -8.08 -0.45 14.93
C ALA A 88 -6.98 0.60 15.16
N ILE A 89 -6.91 1.63 14.31
CA ILE A 89 -5.96 2.74 14.47
C ILE A 89 -6.23 3.51 15.77
N ILE A 90 -7.49 3.82 16.07
CA ILE A 90 -7.89 4.53 17.30
C ILE A 90 -7.51 3.71 18.55
N ALA A 91 -7.79 2.40 18.52
CA ALA A 91 -7.45 1.50 19.62
C ALA A 91 -5.93 1.40 19.85
N GLU A 92 -5.13 1.40 18.79
CA GLU A 92 -3.66 1.35 18.87
C GLU A 92 -3.02 2.68 19.31
N LEU A 93 -3.61 3.81 18.92
CA LEU A 93 -3.07 5.14 19.23
C LEU A 93 -3.43 5.65 20.63
N GLY A 94 -4.28 4.93 21.37
CA GLY A 94 -4.63 5.28 22.75
C GLY A 94 -5.25 6.68 22.86
N THR A 95 -5.98 7.12 21.85
CA THR A 95 -6.75 8.37 21.91
C THR A 95 -8.00 8.12 22.74
N ASP A 96 -7.98 8.55 24.01
CA ASP A 96 -9.19 8.69 24.83
C ASP A 96 -10.19 9.57 24.06
N PRO A 97 -11.48 9.19 23.94
CA PRO A 97 -12.48 9.90 23.14
C PRO A 97 -12.67 11.37 23.52
#